data_AF-A0A7Y5KCJ0-F1
#
_entry.id   AF-A0A7Y5KCJ0-F1
#
_cell.length_a   1.000
_cell.length_b   1.000
_cell.length_c   1.000
_cell.angle_alpha   90.00
_cell.angle_beta   90.00
_cell.angle_gamma   90.00
#
_symmetry.space_group_name_H-M   'P 1'
#
loop_
_entity.id
_entity.type
_entity.pdbx_description
1 polymer ?
#
loop_
_entity_poly.entity_id
_entity_poly.type
_entity_poly.pdbx_seq_one_letter_code
_entity_poly.pdbx_strand_id
1 'polypeptide(L)'
;MKTKIQIMILFAAVISLAQNGFAQYSGGSGDGYTSSRSDDILYEGTTPIVTGAELPDVVHNLTINNSGGVTLSKNITVTNVLSVLSGDFNLNGFVVTFGENATLIETPGNIIIGGGGNITITGTLNDLTNGKNLGNLGLEIITAAQLGETTIARGNVPQQLTPSKESSRRFFDVDPANDMNLEATVEFHYDESELEGIPESDLALFISHDALGLEGNNGASALGKGNGLTLAAADTAPTWEFLGGTVNSASKTISKGGIGGFSRLTIARGFVFLAEKFVKIDRNVASAGDIHSNGDIEFDKGGPGTHTGDLTAVDDIEIETRNTITGNAFAGDDLALRGNASVSGTAQEKASVISFVLPTPSFKAGKGDITVPKRGSLNLEPGAYDDVEVKTGGTLFLRSGDYFFDELDTDERSVLSIDVANGPVYINVVDELDFDEDIEIVITPFGQAASNQVTFTTLQHSKVDIEEDALILGWIIAPRAEVHFDEDCRFKGSVVAKSISVEEDVIFVPHSSTLHLTKAHALSKSDEADAASAQAPVTGYELAQNYPNPFNPETMIEFQLPKAGKVSLKIYSVLGHEVRTLVEGEMPAGLHRVQWDGRDQLGRVAESGVYLYRLTAGDFVKSRKLVLLK
;
A
#
# COMPACT_ATOMS: atom_id res chain seq x y z
N MET A 1 8.66 1.51 -9.37
CA MET A 1 8.37 1.27 -7.94
C MET A 1 9.53 0.47 -7.37
N LYS A 2 9.70 0.41 -6.05
CA LYS A 2 10.54 -0.63 -5.44
C LYS A 2 9.64 -1.82 -5.11
N THR A 3 10.04 -3.03 -5.49
CA THR A 3 9.36 -4.27 -5.11
C THR A 3 9.80 -4.67 -3.71
N LYS A 4 8.94 -4.41 -2.70
CA LYS A 4 9.14 -4.93 -1.35
C LYS A 4 8.76 -6.42 -1.35
N ILE A 5 9.75 -7.30 -1.21
CA ILE A 5 9.51 -8.75 -1.16
C ILE A 5 9.28 -9.13 0.31
N GLN A 6 8.08 -9.62 0.65
CA GLN A 6 7.82 -10.23 1.96
C GLN A 6 7.81 -11.75 1.81
N ILE A 7 8.69 -12.44 2.52
CA ILE A 7 8.77 -13.91 2.52
C ILE A 7 8.46 -14.43 3.92
N MET A 8 7.64 -15.48 4.02
CA MET A 8 7.10 -15.98 5.29
C MET A 8 7.22 -17.49 5.43
N ILE A 9 7.65 -17.96 6.61
CA ILE A 9 7.72 -19.37 7.01
C ILE A 9 6.85 -19.57 8.25
N LEU A 10 6.03 -20.63 8.23
CA LEU A 10 5.16 -21.01 9.34
C LEU A 10 5.69 -22.25 10.07
N PHE A 11 6.10 -22.09 11.33
CA PHE A 11 6.46 -23.16 12.26
C PHE A 11 5.32 -23.34 13.26
N ALA A 12 4.81 -24.55 13.51
CA ALA A 12 3.93 -24.77 14.68
C ALA A 12 4.76 -25.06 15.94
N ALA A 13 4.23 -24.72 17.12
CA ALA A 13 4.97 -24.72 18.37
C ALA A 13 4.02 -24.98 19.56
N VAL A 14 4.56 -25.48 20.68
CA VAL A 14 3.89 -25.52 21.97
C VAL A 14 4.43 -24.38 22.83
N ILE A 15 4.15 -23.15 22.38
CA ILE A 15 4.42 -21.95 23.17
C ILE A 15 3.75 -22.11 24.54
N SER A 16 4.50 -21.81 25.60
CA SER A 16 3.99 -21.83 26.97
C SER A 16 3.40 -20.47 27.30
N LEU A 17 2.15 -20.22 26.89
CA LEU A 17 1.41 -18.98 27.16
C LEU A 17 1.38 -18.62 28.67
N ALA A 18 2.37 -17.85 29.11
CA ALA A 18 2.46 -17.29 30.46
C ALA A 18 1.50 -16.08 30.60
N GLN A 19 0.20 -16.31 30.44
CA GLN A 19 -0.82 -15.31 30.78
C GLN A 19 -0.79 -15.03 32.28
N ASN A 20 -0.06 -13.98 32.69
CA ASN A 20 -0.12 -13.46 34.05
C ASN A 20 0.07 -11.94 34.09
N GLY A 21 -1.02 -11.24 34.44
CA GLY A 21 -1.07 -10.12 35.36
C GLY A 21 -0.15 -8.91 35.13
N PHE A 22 -0.77 -7.73 34.97
CA PHE A 22 -0.11 -6.45 35.23
C PHE A 22 0.56 -6.43 36.61
N ALA A 23 1.90 -6.39 36.63
CA ALA A 23 2.69 -6.05 37.80
C ALA A 23 3.49 -4.78 37.51
N GLN A 24 3.03 -3.63 38.02
CA GLN A 24 3.92 -2.48 38.17
C GLN A 24 4.99 -2.83 39.21
N TYR A 25 6.27 -2.62 38.88
CA TYR A 25 7.33 -2.63 39.88
C TYR A 25 8.01 -1.27 39.97
N SER A 26 7.79 -0.59 41.09
CA SER A 26 8.57 0.58 41.49
C SER A 26 10.00 0.13 41.86
N GLY A 27 11.01 0.86 41.39
CA GLY A 27 12.41 0.43 41.49
C GLY A 27 12.93 0.13 42.90
N GLY A 28 13.84 -0.85 43.01
CA GLY A 28 14.40 -1.29 44.30
C GLY A 28 15.49 -2.35 44.18
N SER A 29 16.67 -1.98 43.66
CA SER A 29 17.98 -2.64 43.85
C SER A 29 18.04 -4.18 43.94
N GLY A 30 18.32 -4.84 42.81
CA GLY A 30 18.68 -6.25 42.72
C GLY A 30 18.37 -6.78 41.33
N ASP A 31 19.36 -7.40 40.68
CA ASP A 31 19.32 -8.05 39.36
C ASP A 31 18.88 -7.15 38.16
N GLY A 32 19.62 -7.05 37.05
CA GLY A 32 20.93 -7.59 36.73
C GLY A 32 21.43 -7.00 35.40
N TYR A 33 22.26 -5.95 35.48
CA TYR A 33 22.98 -5.35 34.35
C TYR A 33 24.45 -5.19 34.75
N THR A 34 25.35 -5.75 33.94
CA THR A 34 26.80 -5.59 34.10
C THR A 34 27.41 -5.14 32.77
N SER A 35 28.19 -4.05 32.80
CA SER A 35 28.80 -3.45 31.62
C SER A 35 30.32 -3.61 31.66
N SER A 36 30.92 -4.18 30.61
CA SER A 36 32.37 -4.08 30.33
C SER A 36 32.77 -2.72 29.76
N ARG A 37 31.80 -2.01 29.17
CA ARG A 37 31.90 -0.73 28.48
C ARG A 37 30.52 -0.07 28.60
N SER A 38 30.44 1.27 28.61
CA SER A 38 29.19 2.02 28.86
C SER A 38 28.01 1.65 27.96
N ASP A 39 28.30 1.06 26.81
CA ASP A 39 27.36 0.79 25.73
C ASP A 39 27.15 -0.73 25.54
N ASP A 40 27.82 -1.59 26.33
CA ASP A 40 27.63 -3.04 26.35
C ASP A 40 26.56 -3.40 27.41
N ILE A 41 25.42 -3.93 26.97
CA ILE A 41 24.25 -4.24 27.83
C ILE A 41 24.03 -5.75 27.90
N LEU A 42 24.15 -6.30 29.10
CA LEU A 42 23.72 -7.66 29.45
C LEU A 42 22.43 -7.60 30.27
N TYR A 43 21.43 -8.41 29.89
CA TYR A 43 20.29 -8.77 30.73
C TYR A 43 20.40 -10.25 31.11
N GLU A 44 20.57 -10.54 32.40
CA GLU A 44 20.75 -11.89 32.93
C GLU A 44 19.74 -12.22 34.05
N GLY A 45 19.34 -13.50 34.17
CA GLY A 45 18.45 -13.94 35.27
C GLY A 45 17.51 -15.12 34.97
N THR A 46 16.44 -15.19 35.77
CA THR A 46 15.36 -16.19 35.68
C THR A 46 13.95 -15.60 35.78
N THR A 47 13.83 -14.28 35.91
CA THR A 47 12.57 -13.54 36.04
C THR A 47 12.35 -12.64 34.82
N PRO A 48 11.13 -12.48 34.29
CA PRO A 48 10.89 -11.63 33.12
C PRO A 48 11.33 -10.18 33.36
N ILE A 49 12.13 -9.62 32.46
CA ILE A 49 12.59 -8.21 32.51
C ILE A 49 11.91 -7.41 31.40
N VAL A 50 11.53 -6.16 31.70
CA VAL A 50 11.24 -5.13 30.67
C VAL A 50 12.44 -4.18 30.62
N THR A 51 12.95 -3.88 29.43
CA THR A 51 14.26 -3.18 29.28
C THR A 51 14.33 -1.81 29.95
N GLY A 52 13.20 -1.09 30.01
CA GLY A 52 13.07 0.20 30.67
C GLY A 52 13.62 1.39 29.87
N ALA A 53 13.44 2.59 30.42
CA ALA A 53 13.91 3.83 29.80
C ALA A 53 15.45 4.00 29.85
N GLU A 54 16.10 3.32 30.80
CA GLU A 54 17.55 3.39 31.07
C GLU A 54 18.40 2.65 30.02
N LEU A 55 17.80 1.78 29.19
CA LEU A 55 18.47 1.17 28.03
C LEU A 55 18.92 2.29 27.08
N PRO A 56 20.19 2.38 26.63
CA PRO A 56 20.61 3.40 25.67
C PRO A 56 19.89 3.29 24.32
N ASP A 57 19.70 4.42 23.62
CA ASP A 57 19.15 4.43 22.25
C ASP A 57 20.11 3.80 21.23
N VAL A 58 21.41 3.78 21.54
CA VAL A 58 22.47 3.11 20.79
C VAL A 58 23.26 2.23 21.73
N VAL A 59 23.28 0.93 21.42
CA VAL A 59 23.95 -0.14 22.16
C VAL A 59 25.07 -0.71 21.29
N HIS A 60 26.19 -1.09 21.90
CA HIS A 60 27.30 -1.74 21.22
C HIS A 60 27.06 -3.25 21.10
N ASN A 61 27.00 -3.93 22.24
CA ASN A 61 26.58 -5.32 22.32
C ASN A 61 25.34 -5.43 23.21
N LEU A 62 24.27 -6.09 22.74
CA LEU A 62 23.10 -6.43 23.54
C LEU A 62 23.07 -7.94 23.75
N THR A 63 23.08 -8.40 24.99
CA THR A 63 23.03 -9.83 25.33
C THR A 63 21.81 -10.14 26.19
N ILE A 64 20.99 -11.07 25.71
CA ILE A 64 19.82 -11.63 26.38
C ILE A 64 20.21 -13.01 26.91
N ASN A 65 20.42 -13.11 28.22
CA ASN A 65 20.81 -14.34 28.93
C ASN A 65 19.94 -14.53 30.18
N ASN A 66 18.64 -14.31 30.03
CA ASN A 66 17.65 -14.39 31.10
C ASN A 66 16.55 -15.37 30.71
N SER A 67 16.58 -16.55 31.30
CA SER A 67 15.61 -17.64 31.08
C SER A 67 14.15 -17.30 31.41
N GLY A 68 13.88 -16.17 32.08
CA GLY A 68 12.53 -15.60 32.24
C GLY A 68 12.04 -14.74 31.07
N GLY A 69 12.89 -14.49 30.07
CA GLY A 69 12.63 -13.64 28.91
C GLY A 69 12.88 -12.15 29.16
N VAL A 70 13.10 -11.40 28.07
CA VAL A 70 13.31 -9.94 28.08
C VAL A 70 12.39 -9.27 27.07
N THR A 71 11.66 -8.25 27.52
CA THR A 71 10.71 -7.48 26.70
C THR A 71 11.24 -6.07 26.44
N LEU A 72 11.40 -5.72 25.16
CA LEU A 72 11.85 -4.42 24.69
C LEU A 72 10.79 -3.34 24.95
N SER A 73 11.23 -2.12 25.30
CA SER A 73 10.34 -1.01 25.67
C SER A 73 10.51 0.28 24.83
N LYS A 74 11.37 0.26 23.82
CA LYS A 74 11.55 1.32 22.82
C LYS A 74 12.40 0.81 21.64
N ASN A 75 12.40 1.55 20.52
CA ASN A 75 13.34 1.32 19.44
C ASN A 75 14.78 1.56 19.91
N ILE A 76 15.73 0.78 19.39
CA ILE A 76 17.17 0.90 19.68
C ILE A 76 18.02 0.63 18.45
N THR A 77 19.27 1.09 18.46
CA THR A 77 20.30 0.67 17.49
C THR A 77 21.31 -0.26 18.16
N VAL A 78 21.61 -1.42 17.57
CA VAL A 78 22.72 -2.31 17.99
C VAL A 78 23.84 -2.23 16.97
N THR A 79 25.06 -1.90 17.41
CA THR A 79 26.17 -1.55 16.49
C THR A 79 27.23 -2.64 16.31
N ASN A 80 27.22 -3.73 17.09
CA ASN A 80 28.17 -4.83 16.95
C ASN A 80 27.52 -6.22 17.04
N VAL A 81 26.88 -6.60 18.16
CA VAL A 81 26.21 -7.92 18.28
C VAL A 81 24.93 -7.83 19.11
N LEU A 82 23.86 -8.48 18.63
CA LEU A 82 22.73 -8.94 19.45
C LEU A 82 22.88 -10.45 19.69
N SER A 83 23.03 -10.87 20.94
CA SER A 83 23.12 -12.28 21.34
C SER A 83 21.89 -12.69 22.15
N VAL A 84 21.16 -13.71 21.70
CA VAL A 84 20.06 -14.35 22.43
C VAL A 84 20.53 -15.73 22.87
N LEU A 85 20.89 -15.84 24.14
CA LEU A 85 21.58 -16.99 24.73
C LEU A 85 20.69 -17.81 25.67
N SER A 86 19.76 -17.15 26.36
CA SER A 86 18.78 -17.81 27.22
C SER A 86 17.53 -16.94 27.39
N GLY A 87 16.37 -17.56 27.16
CA GLY A 87 15.04 -16.96 27.23
C GLY A 87 14.66 -16.12 26.01
N ASP A 88 13.36 -15.99 25.77
CA ASP A 88 12.82 -15.29 24.61
C ASP A 88 13.05 -13.78 24.67
N PHE A 89 13.30 -13.17 23.50
CA PHE A 89 13.43 -11.72 23.36
C PHE A 89 12.21 -11.14 22.66
N ASN A 90 11.33 -10.50 23.43
CA ASN A 90 10.09 -9.93 22.92
C ASN A 90 10.30 -8.48 22.46
N LEU A 91 10.27 -8.26 21.15
CA LEU A 91 10.39 -6.96 20.49
C LEU A 91 9.22 -6.02 20.77
N ASN A 92 8.05 -6.54 21.17
CA ASN A 92 6.94 -5.75 21.73
C ASN A 92 6.48 -4.56 20.87
N GLY A 93 6.43 -4.74 19.53
CA GLY A 93 6.08 -3.69 18.57
C GLY A 93 7.17 -2.67 18.25
N PHE A 94 8.38 -2.83 18.81
CA PHE A 94 9.53 -1.95 18.57
C PHE A 94 10.51 -2.52 17.55
N VAL A 95 11.35 -1.62 17.01
CA VAL A 95 12.38 -1.92 16.00
C VAL A 95 13.77 -1.93 16.63
N VAL A 96 14.55 -2.98 16.35
CA VAL A 96 15.99 -3.04 16.62
C VAL A 96 16.72 -2.80 15.30
N THR A 97 17.32 -1.62 15.15
CA THR A 97 18.14 -1.28 13.98
C THR A 97 19.56 -1.81 14.16
N PHE A 98 20.08 -2.56 13.21
CA PHE A 98 21.48 -3.00 13.18
C PHE A 98 22.34 -1.98 12.43
N GLY A 99 23.52 -1.68 12.98
CA GLY A 99 24.58 -1.00 12.24
C GLY A 99 25.12 -1.88 11.10
N GLU A 100 25.80 -1.26 10.13
CA GLU A 100 26.33 -1.88 8.90
C GLU A 100 27.05 -3.23 9.09
N ASN A 101 27.75 -3.40 10.22
CA ASN A 101 28.54 -4.58 10.54
C ASN A 101 27.99 -5.39 11.74
N ALA A 102 26.80 -5.03 12.25
CA ALA A 102 26.22 -5.68 13.41
C ALA A 102 25.61 -7.05 13.05
N THR A 103 25.72 -8.03 13.95
CA THR A 103 25.22 -9.39 13.72
C THR A 103 24.29 -9.90 14.82
N LEU A 104 23.39 -10.80 14.42
CA LEU A 104 22.56 -11.60 15.31
C LEU A 104 23.25 -12.93 15.63
N ILE A 105 23.18 -13.35 16.89
CA ILE A 105 23.58 -14.68 17.36
C ILE A 105 22.41 -15.23 18.19
N GLU A 106 21.79 -16.31 17.73
CA GLU A 106 20.72 -17.02 18.45
C GLU A 106 21.26 -18.38 18.93
N THR A 107 20.93 -18.75 20.17
CA THR A 107 21.21 -20.07 20.73
C THR A 107 19.97 -20.94 20.55
N PRO A 108 20.10 -22.20 20.08
CA PRO A 108 18.98 -23.12 19.86
C PRO A 108 17.96 -23.16 21.01
N GLY A 109 16.66 -23.13 20.66
CA GLY A 109 15.55 -23.16 21.62
C GLY A 109 15.24 -21.85 22.34
N ASN A 110 15.71 -20.69 21.86
CA ASN A 110 15.31 -19.37 22.37
C ASN A 110 14.79 -18.53 21.19
N ILE A 111 13.63 -17.89 21.32
CA ILE A 111 12.94 -17.28 20.18
C ILE A 111 12.86 -15.75 20.34
N ILE A 112 13.24 -15.02 19.30
CA ILE A 112 12.89 -13.61 19.16
C ILE A 112 11.44 -13.54 18.71
N ILE A 113 10.58 -12.84 19.45
CA ILE A 113 9.13 -12.76 19.21
C ILE A 113 8.64 -11.31 19.22
N GLY A 114 7.50 -11.01 18.62
CA GLY A 114 6.84 -9.72 18.83
C GLY A 114 5.89 -9.34 17.70
N GLY A 115 4.58 -9.30 17.98
CA GLY A 115 3.60 -8.76 17.04
C GLY A 115 3.92 -7.30 16.69
N GLY A 116 4.18 -7.03 15.41
CA GLY A 116 4.53 -5.70 14.90
C GLY A 116 5.98 -5.22 15.16
N GLY A 117 6.81 -6.00 15.85
CA GLY A 117 8.23 -5.68 16.06
C GLY A 117 9.14 -6.36 15.03
N ASN A 118 10.32 -5.78 14.74
CA ASN A 118 11.30 -6.37 13.83
C ASN A 118 12.75 -6.00 14.18
N ILE A 119 13.69 -6.75 13.59
CA ILE A 119 15.12 -6.42 13.54
C ILE A 119 15.44 -6.01 12.10
N THR A 120 15.93 -4.79 11.90
CA THR A 120 16.18 -4.20 10.58
C THR A 120 17.67 -3.91 10.37
N ILE A 121 18.24 -4.34 9.24
CA ILE A 121 19.59 -3.96 8.81
C ILE A 121 19.55 -3.39 7.38
N THR A 122 20.37 -2.37 7.10
CA THR A 122 20.57 -1.82 5.75
C THR A 122 22.04 -1.98 5.35
N GLY A 123 22.29 -2.39 4.10
CA GLY A 123 23.64 -2.54 3.57
C GLY A 123 23.68 -2.57 2.04
N THR A 124 24.84 -2.31 1.44
CA THR A 124 25.01 -2.41 -0.01
C THR A 124 25.18 -3.87 -0.43
N LEU A 125 24.24 -4.39 -1.19
CA LEU A 125 24.20 -5.77 -1.68
C LEU A 125 24.39 -5.82 -3.20
N ASN A 126 25.58 -6.21 -3.65
CA ASN A 126 25.98 -6.23 -5.05
C ASN A 126 26.89 -7.45 -5.30
N ASP A 127 26.72 -8.13 -6.45
CA ASP A 127 27.45 -9.36 -6.82
C ASP A 127 27.40 -10.43 -5.73
N LEU A 128 26.17 -10.84 -5.36
CA LEU A 128 25.93 -11.87 -4.37
C LEU A 128 26.07 -13.28 -4.96
N THR A 129 26.93 -13.49 -5.96
CA THR A 129 27.09 -14.78 -6.66
C THR A 129 27.62 -15.92 -5.78
N ASN A 130 28.07 -15.60 -4.56
CA ASN A 130 28.54 -16.54 -3.54
C ASN A 130 27.67 -16.52 -2.26
N GLY A 131 26.51 -15.87 -2.29
CA GLY A 131 25.61 -15.71 -1.13
C GLY A 131 25.96 -14.55 -0.19
N LYS A 132 24.94 -14.03 0.48
CA LYS A 132 25.07 -13.08 1.58
C LYS A 132 23.88 -13.13 2.54
N ASN A 133 24.08 -13.72 3.72
CA ASN A 133 23.23 -13.49 4.90
C ASN A 133 23.61 -12.14 5.57
N LEU A 134 22.80 -11.10 5.36
CA LEU A 134 23.07 -9.76 5.90
C LEU A 134 22.65 -9.68 7.39
N GLY A 135 23.54 -9.17 8.24
CA GLY A 135 23.32 -9.10 9.69
C GLY A 135 23.22 -10.45 10.41
N ASN A 136 23.46 -11.58 9.71
CA ASN A 136 23.12 -12.92 10.17
C ASN A 136 21.64 -13.07 10.59
N LEU A 137 20.71 -12.36 9.93
CA LEU A 137 19.29 -12.39 10.29
C LEU A 137 18.60 -13.72 9.94
N GLY A 138 19.23 -14.58 9.13
CA GLY A 138 18.69 -15.91 8.77
C GLY A 138 18.12 -15.99 7.34
N LEU A 139 18.30 -14.94 6.54
CA LEU A 139 17.99 -14.90 5.11
C LEU A 139 19.29 -14.64 4.35
N GLU A 140 19.74 -15.63 3.60
CA GLU A 140 20.85 -15.51 2.65
C GLU A 140 20.32 -15.23 1.26
N ILE A 141 20.87 -14.23 0.57
CA ILE A 141 20.50 -13.91 -0.82
C ILE A 141 21.70 -14.20 -1.73
N ILE A 142 21.47 -15.00 -2.78
CA ILE A 142 22.45 -15.42 -3.81
C ILE A 142 21.95 -14.90 -5.16
N THR A 143 22.62 -13.90 -5.75
CA THR A 143 22.19 -13.30 -7.04
C THR A 143 23.35 -12.68 -7.81
N ALA A 144 23.27 -12.70 -9.14
CA ALA A 144 24.12 -11.91 -10.02
C ALA A 144 23.67 -10.44 -10.14
N ALA A 145 22.45 -10.11 -9.69
CA ALA A 145 21.90 -8.77 -9.71
C ALA A 145 22.65 -7.81 -8.77
N GLN A 146 22.42 -6.51 -8.98
CA GLN A 146 23.08 -5.42 -8.26
C GLN A 146 22.01 -4.66 -7.45
N LEU A 147 21.59 -5.24 -6.33
CA LEU A 147 20.48 -4.73 -5.51
C LEU A 147 20.74 -3.33 -4.95
N GLY A 148 22.01 -2.92 -4.84
CA GLY A 148 22.41 -1.64 -4.27
C GLY A 148 22.13 -1.57 -2.76
N GLU A 149 21.82 -0.38 -2.26
CA GLU A 149 21.43 -0.20 -0.85
C GLU A 149 20.12 -0.94 -0.56
N THR A 150 20.22 -2.03 0.21
CA THR A 150 19.11 -2.94 0.48
C THR A 150 18.84 -2.98 1.98
N THR A 151 17.58 -2.78 2.36
CA THR A 151 17.12 -2.96 3.74
C THR A 151 16.46 -4.33 3.88
N ILE A 152 16.82 -5.07 4.92
CA ILE A 152 16.20 -6.35 5.30
C ILE A 152 15.68 -6.22 6.73
N ALA A 153 14.39 -6.47 6.94
CA ALA A 153 13.79 -6.54 8.26
C ALA A 153 13.23 -7.94 8.54
N ARG A 154 13.68 -8.59 9.63
CA ARG A 154 13.14 -9.85 10.12
C ARG A 154 12.17 -9.62 11.27
N GLY A 155 10.99 -10.23 11.23
CA GLY A 155 10.08 -10.30 12.36
C GLY A 155 9.56 -11.73 12.61
N ASN A 156 9.04 -11.95 13.81
CA ASN A 156 8.58 -13.26 14.29
C ASN A 156 7.27 -13.05 15.08
N VAL A 157 6.14 -13.51 14.54
CA VAL A 157 4.80 -13.32 15.14
C VAL A 157 4.28 -14.66 15.70
N PRO A 158 4.00 -14.77 17.01
CA PRO A 158 3.27 -15.90 17.57
C PRO A 158 1.86 -16.01 16.96
N GLN A 159 1.44 -17.22 16.59
CA GLN A 159 0.08 -17.52 16.10
C GLN A 159 -0.53 -18.67 16.91
N GLN A 160 -1.85 -18.65 17.14
CA GLN A 160 -2.59 -19.86 17.51
C GLN A 160 -3.17 -20.50 16.26
N LEU A 161 -2.80 -21.75 16.00
CA LEU A 161 -3.42 -22.57 14.96
C LEU A 161 -4.64 -23.33 15.50
N THR A 162 -4.59 -23.72 16.78
CA THR A 162 -5.76 -24.19 17.55
C THR A 162 -5.60 -23.80 19.03
N PRO A 163 -6.65 -23.92 19.87
CA PRO A 163 -6.53 -23.75 21.33
C PRO A 163 -5.59 -24.74 22.05
N SER A 164 -4.92 -25.63 21.32
CA SER A 164 -3.92 -26.58 21.82
C SER A 164 -2.71 -26.73 20.89
N LYS A 165 -2.51 -25.80 19.95
CA LYS A 165 -1.37 -25.72 19.03
C LYS A 165 -1.07 -24.25 18.75
N GLU A 166 0.05 -23.80 19.25
CA GLU A 166 0.57 -22.47 18.95
C GLU A 166 1.54 -22.57 17.76
N SER A 167 2.24 -21.50 17.42
CA SER A 167 3.04 -21.39 16.21
C SER A 167 3.88 -20.12 16.28
N SER A 168 5.00 -20.09 15.55
CA SER A 168 5.66 -18.84 15.16
C SER A 168 5.69 -18.68 13.65
N ARG A 169 5.33 -17.48 13.19
CA ARG A 169 5.41 -17.02 11.82
C ARG A 169 6.64 -16.13 11.69
N ARG A 170 7.72 -16.63 11.09
CA ARG A 170 8.87 -15.79 10.73
C ARG A 170 8.58 -15.12 9.39
N PHE A 171 8.86 -13.83 9.30
CA PHE A 171 8.80 -13.10 8.04
C PHE A 171 10.06 -12.26 7.82
N PHE A 172 10.40 -12.07 6.54
CA PHE A 172 11.46 -11.19 6.08
C PHE A 172 10.89 -10.20 5.07
N ASP A 173 11.06 -8.91 5.35
CA ASP A 173 10.80 -7.81 4.42
C ASP A 173 12.12 -7.40 3.75
N VAL A 174 12.19 -7.42 2.42
CA VAL A 174 13.37 -6.99 1.65
C VAL A 174 13.01 -5.80 0.75
N ASP A 175 13.71 -4.67 0.94
CA ASP A 175 13.58 -3.43 0.16
C ASP A 175 14.94 -3.08 -0.51
N PRO A 176 15.20 -3.54 -1.76
CA PRO A 176 16.43 -3.23 -2.48
C PRO A 176 16.38 -1.83 -3.10
N ALA A 177 17.54 -1.26 -3.50
CA ALA A 177 17.57 -0.02 -4.28
C ALA A 177 17.25 -0.28 -5.76
N ASN A 178 17.65 -1.45 -6.29
CA ASN A 178 17.33 -1.91 -7.64
C ASN A 178 16.75 -3.33 -7.61
N ASP A 179 15.67 -3.55 -8.33
CA ASP A 179 14.95 -4.83 -8.47
C ASP A 179 14.81 -5.32 -9.93
N MET A 180 15.26 -4.51 -10.90
CA MET A 180 15.19 -4.85 -12.33
C MET A 180 15.99 -6.11 -12.66
N ASN A 181 15.31 -7.11 -13.23
CA ASN A 181 15.87 -8.40 -13.65
C ASN A 181 16.52 -9.22 -12.50
N LEU A 182 15.88 -9.22 -11.32
CA LEU A 182 16.34 -9.94 -10.13
C LEU A 182 16.13 -11.48 -10.19
N GLU A 183 17.11 -12.22 -10.70
CA GLU A 183 17.21 -13.69 -10.50
C GLU A 183 18.04 -13.96 -9.24
N ALA A 184 17.43 -14.51 -8.19
CA ALA A 184 18.04 -14.68 -6.87
C ALA A 184 17.59 -15.97 -6.18
N THR A 185 18.54 -16.85 -5.83
CA THR A 185 18.26 -17.89 -4.82
C THR A 185 18.28 -17.28 -3.44
N VAL A 186 17.30 -17.61 -2.61
CA VAL A 186 17.28 -17.28 -1.18
C VAL A 186 17.39 -18.57 -0.35
N GLU A 187 18.26 -18.57 0.66
CA GLU A 187 18.41 -19.71 1.57
C GLU A 187 18.06 -19.30 3.00
N PHE A 188 17.31 -20.16 3.69
CA PHE A 188 16.80 -19.90 5.03
C PHE A 188 17.63 -20.64 6.07
N HIS A 189 18.24 -19.86 6.96
CA HIS A 189 19.03 -20.36 8.08
C HIS A 189 18.18 -20.29 9.34
N TYR A 190 17.78 -21.45 9.84
CA TYR A 190 17.08 -21.70 11.10
C TYR A 190 17.71 -22.93 11.78
N ASP A 191 17.58 -23.07 13.09
CA ASP A 191 17.94 -24.28 13.82
C ASP A 191 16.75 -25.26 13.89
N GLU A 192 16.99 -26.58 13.84
CA GLU A 192 15.94 -27.61 13.91
C GLU A 192 15.10 -27.52 15.21
N SER A 193 15.63 -26.93 16.29
CA SER A 193 14.88 -26.71 17.52
C SER A 193 13.73 -25.69 17.37
N GLU A 194 13.83 -24.75 16.43
CA GLU A 194 12.77 -23.78 16.11
C GLU A 194 11.53 -24.44 15.48
N LEU A 195 11.69 -25.67 14.96
CA LEU A 195 10.61 -26.47 14.40
C LEU A 195 9.81 -27.21 15.48
N GLU A 196 10.29 -27.25 16.72
CA GLU A 196 9.74 -28.00 17.86
C GLU A 196 9.34 -29.47 17.55
N GLY A 197 10.08 -30.11 16.62
CA GLY A 197 9.86 -31.50 16.19
C GLY A 197 8.96 -31.68 14.96
N ILE A 198 8.62 -30.60 14.24
CA ILE A 198 7.92 -30.64 12.96
C ILE A 198 8.88 -31.05 11.83
N PRO A 199 8.45 -31.96 10.93
CA PRO A 199 9.21 -32.25 9.71
C PRO A 199 9.30 -31.04 8.78
N GLU A 200 10.46 -30.80 8.16
CA GLU A 200 10.65 -29.74 7.15
C GLU A 200 9.71 -29.91 5.93
N SER A 201 9.17 -31.11 5.70
CA SER A 201 8.15 -31.38 4.68
C SER A 201 6.81 -30.70 4.93
N ASP A 202 6.56 -30.29 6.17
CA ASP A 202 5.27 -29.79 6.66
C ASP A 202 5.30 -28.26 6.85
N LEU A 203 6.44 -27.61 6.56
CA LEU A 203 6.61 -26.16 6.56
C LEU A 203 5.97 -25.54 5.30
N ALA A 204 5.23 -24.45 5.48
CA ALA A 204 4.64 -23.68 4.40
C ALA A 204 5.40 -22.37 4.17
N LEU A 205 5.56 -22.00 2.89
CA LEU A 205 6.25 -20.80 2.42
C LEU A 205 5.28 -19.91 1.63
N PHE A 206 5.27 -18.61 1.93
CA PHE A 206 4.39 -17.61 1.30
C PHE A 206 5.23 -16.42 0.81
N ILE A 207 4.76 -15.76 -0.27
CA ILE A 207 5.40 -14.57 -0.85
C ILE A 207 4.33 -13.51 -1.10
N SER A 208 4.48 -12.32 -0.50
CA SER A 208 3.65 -11.16 -0.87
C SER A 208 4.24 -10.43 -2.08
N HIS A 209 3.34 -9.98 -2.95
CA HIS A 209 3.67 -9.26 -4.19
C HIS A 209 3.37 -7.75 -4.11
N ASP A 210 2.88 -7.26 -2.97
CA ASP A 210 2.60 -5.84 -2.73
C ASP A 210 3.02 -5.38 -1.33
N ALA A 211 2.89 -4.07 -1.08
CA ALA A 211 3.16 -3.46 0.22
C ALA A 211 1.94 -3.48 1.17
N LEU A 212 0.86 -4.18 0.83
CA LEU A 212 -0.37 -4.30 1.61
C LEU A 212 -0.47 -5.64 2.34
N GLY A 213 0.31 -6.65 1.94
CA GLY A 213 0.47 -7.90 2.66
C GLY A 213 -0.64 -8.92 2.40
N LEU A 214 -1.25 -8.89 1.21
CA LEU A 214 -2.23 -9.90 0.81
C LEU A 214 -1.51 -11.26 0.62
N GLU A 215 -1.93 -12.27 1.38
CA GLU A 215 -1.17 -13.52 1.55
C GLU A 215 -1.32 -14.47 0.35
N GLY A 216 -0.39 -14.34 -0.59
CA GLY A 216 -0.06 -15.35 -1.60
C GLY A 216 0.53 -16.62 -0.96
N ASN A 217 -0.37 -17.55 -0.62
CA ASN A 217 -0.11 -18.99 -0.47
C ASN A 217 0.63 -19.45 -1.74
N ASN A 218 1.85 -20.04 -1.65
CA ASN A 218 2.81 -20.11 -2.78
C ASN A 218 3.44 -21.50 -3.11
N GLY A 219 2.79 -22.61 -2.73
CA GLY A 219 2.77 -23.87 -3.51
C GLY A 219 3.98 -24.81 -3.45
N ALA A 220 5.01 -24.47 -2.69
CA ALA A 220 6.23 -25.27 -2.54
C ALA A 220 6.02 -26.51 -1.64
N SER A 221 5.38 -27.56 -2.17
CA SER A 221 5.17 -28.80 -1.40
C SER A 221 6.49 -29.54 -1.12
N ALA A 222 6.87 -29.58 0.17
CA ALA A 222 8.02 -30.27 0.77
C ALA A 222 9.44 -29.75 0.44
N LEU A 223 10.14 -29.24 1.47
CA LEU A 223 11.58 -29.02 1.45
C LEU A 223 12.33 -30.36 1.39
N GLY A 224 12.89 -30.68 0.22
CA GLY A 224 13.78 -31.83 0.05
C GLY A 224 15.25 -31.44 0.28
N LYS A 225 15.77 -31.62 1.51
CA LYS A 225 17.20 -31.46 1.91
C LYS A 225 18.02 -30.47 1.06
N GLY A 226 17.99 -29.19 1.42
CA GLY A 226 18.78 -28.19 0.72
C GLY A 226 18.53 -26.72 1.09
N ASN A 227 17.47 -26.41 1.85
CA ASN A 227 17.19 -25.11 2.52
C ASN A 227 17.12 -23.85 1.62
N GLY A 228 17.28 -23.99 0.31
CA GLY A 228 17.29 -22.91 -0.69
C GLY A 228 16.09 -22.93 -1.65
N LEU A 229 15.71 -21.73 -2.10
CA LEU A 229 14.61 -21.42 -3.00
C LEU A 229 15.09 -20.49 -4.12
N THR A 230 15.03 -20.91 -5.39
CA THR A 230 15.40 -20.05 -6.52
C THR A 230 14.25 -19.18 -7.00
N LEU A 231 14.37 -17.86 -6.81
CA LEU A 231 13.56 -16.84 -7.50
C LEU A 231 14.22 -16.52 -8.84
N ALA A 232 13.45 -16.40 -9.93
CA ALA A 232 13.97 -16.14 -11.27
C ALA A 232 13.43 -14.83 -11.85
N ALA A 233 14.26 -14.14 -12.65
CA ALA A 233 13.85 -12.96 -13.41
C ALA A 233 13.52 -13.29 -14.87
N ALA A 234 12.47 -14.06 -15.03
CA ALA A 234 11.56 -13.91 -16.16
C ALA A 234 10.13 -13.85 -15.60
N ASP A 235 9.24 -13.22 -16.36
CA ASP A 235 7.85 -12.96 -16.00
C ASP A 235 7.64 -11.99 -14.83
N THR A 236 6.47 -11.35 -14.83
CA THR A 236 6.09 -10.32 -13.84
C THR A 236 5.33 -10.95 -12.68
N ALA A 237 5.94 -10.98 -11.48
CA ALA A 237 5.40 -11.45 -10.20
C ALA A 237 5.07 -12.97 -10.10
N PRO A 238 5.91 -13.79 -9.40
CA PRO A 238 5.75 -15.25 -9.34
C PRO A 238 4.82 -15.79 -8.22
N THR A 239 3.54 -16.01 -8.54
CA THR A 239 2.50 -16.60 -7.66
C THR A 239 2.30 -18.12 -7.80
N TRP A 240 1.74 -18.76 -6.76
CA TRP A 240 1.02 -20.06 -6.77
C TRP A 240 -0.27 -19.93 -5.91
N GLU A 241 -0.76 -20.79 -5.00
CA GLU A 241 -0.37 -22.10 -4.43
C GLU A 241 -0.67 -23.25 -5.41
N PHE A 242 -0.26 -24.46 -5.02
CA PHE A 242 -0.79 -25.69 -5.57
C PHE A 242 -1.14 -26.70 -4.46
N LEU A 243 -2.32 -27.34 -4.58
CA LEU A 243 -2.52 -28.79 -4.39
C LEU A 243 -3.98 -29.17 -4.69
N GLY A 244 -4.28 -30.06 -5.65
CA GLY A 244 -3.45 -30.77 -6.64
C GLY A 244 -4.35 -31.63 -7.55
N GLY A 245 -3.89 -32.37 -8.56
CA GLY A 245 -2.55 -32.49 -9.18
C GLY A 245 -2.69 -32.43 -10.71
N THR A 246 -1.99 -33.18 -11.57
CA THR A 246 -0.90 -34.17 -11.35
C THR A 246 0.00 -34.24 -12.59
N VAL A 247 1.33 -34.31 -12.41
CA VAL A 247 2.31 -34.10 -13.50
C VAL A 247 2.55 -35.32 -14.40
N ASN A 248 2.68 -35.09 -15.71
CA ASN A 248 3.48 -35.92 -16.63
C ASN A 248 4.57 -35.08 -17.32
N SER A 249 5.71 -35.71 -17.63
CA SER A 249 7.02 -35.09 -17.41
C SER A 249 8.01 -35.20 -18.57
N ALA A 250 8.83 -34.17 -18.74
CA ALA A 250 10.25 -34.31 -19.13
C ALA A 250 11.07 -33.27 -18.35
N SER A 251 12.11 -33.61 -17.57
CA SER A 251 12.73 -34.92 -17.31
C SER A 251 12.24 -35.57 -15.99
N LYS A 252 12.84 -36.71 -15.59
CA LYS A 252 12.38 -37.63 -14.51
C LYS A 252 13.62 -38.15 -13.74
N THR A 253 13.60 -39.02 -12.71
CA THR A 253 12.86 -40.26 -12.39
C THR A 253 13.20 -40.62 -10.91
N ILE A 254 12.48 -41.33 -10.03
CA ILE A 254 11.46 -42.43 -9.98
C ILE A 254 10.71 -42.22 -8.63
N SER A 255 9.46 -42.59 -8.29
CA SER A 255 8.12 -42.88 -8.89
C SER A 255 7.16 -43.13 -7.66
N LYS A 256 5.87 -43.50 -7.65
CA LYS A 256 4.81 -43.99 -8.56
C LYS A 256 3.48 -43.89 -7.76
N GLY A 257 2.34 -43.54 -8.38
CA GLY A 257 1.06 -43.40 -7.63
C GLY A 257 -0.23 -43.55 -8.46
N GLY A 258 -0.47 -42.63 -9.41
CA GLY A 258 -1.52 -42.75 -10.43
C GLY A 258 -2.82 -41.96 -10.21
N ILE A 259 -3.48 -41.64 -11.34
CA ILE A 259 -4.82 -41.05 -11.54
C ILE A 259 -4.95 -39.52 -11.26
N GLY A 260 -5.52 -38.79 -12.23
CA GLY A 260 -6.05 -37.42 -12.07
C GLY A 260 -5.38 -36.34 -12.94
N GLY A 261 -6.20 -35.55 -13.66
CA GLY A 261 -5.82 -34.21 -14.16
C GLY A 261 -5.81 -33.19 -13.01
N PHE A 262 -5.58 -31.89 -13.24
CA PHE A 262 -5.65 -31.11 -14.49
C PHE A 262 -4.40 -30.20 -14.65
N SER A 263 -4.45 -29.19 -15.54
CA SER A 263 -3.34 -28.29 -15.89
C SER A 263 -3.86 -26.92 -16.34
N ARG A 264 -3.26 -25.81 -15.86
CA ARG A 264 -3.32 -24.37 -16.31
C ARG A 264 -2.95 -23.46 -15.10
N LEU A 265 -2.65 -22.15 -15.19
CA LEU A 265 -2.17 -21.22 -16.23
C LEU A 265 -2.01 -19.81 -15.59
N THR A 266 -1.28 -18.88 -16.21
CA THR A 266 -0.85 -17.59 -15.61
C THR A 266 -1.03 -16.39 -16.55
N ILE A 267 -1.52 -15.25 -16.04
CA ILE A 267 -1.28 -13.88 -16.53
C ILE A 267 -1.14 -12.94 -15.32
N ALA A 268 -0.45 -11.81 -15.49
CA ALA A 268 -0.13 -10.86 -14.43
C ALA A 268 -0.71 -9.47 -14.71
N ARG A 269 -1.96 -9.21 -14.31
CA ARG A 269 -2.58 -7.88 -14.36
C ARG A 269 -3.34 -7.57 -13.06
N GLY A 270 -3.64 -6.29 -12.87
CA GLY A 270 -4.41 -5.84 -11.71
C GLY A 270 -5.89 -6.18 -11.88
N PHE A 271 -6.52 -6.69 -10.83
CA PHE A 271 -7.93 -7.03 -10.82
C PHE A 271 -8.84 -5.79 -11.01
N VAL A 272 -9.89 -5.90 -11.84
CA VAL A 272 -10.79 -4.78 -12.13
C VAL A 272 -12.25 -5.01 -11.73
N PHE A 273 -12.85 -6.18 -11.97
CA PHE A 273 -14.28 -6.43 -11.73
C PHE A 273 -14.56 -7.78 -11.05
N LEU A 274 -15.21 -7.78 -9.89
CA LEU A 274 -15.74 -8.97 -9.19
C LEU A 274 -17.27 -8.89 -9.10
N ALA A 275 -17.97 -9.88 -9.67
CA ALA A 275 -19.43 -10.02 -9.56
C ALA A 275 -19.86 -11.28 -8.80
N GLU A 276 -20.95 -11.20 -8.04
CA GLU A 276 -21.65 -12.37 -7.46
C GLU A 276 -22.52 -13.11 -8.50
N LYS A 277 -22.95 -12.44 -9.57
CA LYS A 277 -23.90 -13.00 -10.56
C LYS A 277 -23.46 -12.91 -12.01
N PHE A 278 -23.16 -11.71 -12.48
CA PHE A 278 -22.74 -11.51 -13.87
C PHE A 278 -21.89 -10.26 -14.03
N VAL A 279 -21.01 -10.29 -15.03
CA VAL A 279 -20.40 -9.10 -15.63
C VAL A 279 -20.85 -9.03 -17.09
N LYS A 280 -21.63 -8.01 -17.46
CA LYS A 280 -21.97 -7.73 -18.86
C LYS A 280 -21.24 -6.49 -19.35
N ILE A 281 -20.66 -6.58 -20.55
CA ILE A 281 -19.93 -5.51 -21.22
C ILE A 281 -20.47 -5.40 -22.66
N ASP A 282 -20.96 -4.22 -23.04
CA ASP A 282 -21.40 -3.95 -24.42
C ASP A 282 -20.22 -3.44 -25.29
N ARG A 283 -20.54 -2.71 -26.36
CA ARG A 283 -19.68 -2.51 -27.52
C ARG A 283 -18.68 -1.37 -27.41
N ASN A 284 -17.66 -1.44 -28.26
CA ASN A 284 -16.53 -0.51 -28.37
C ASN A 284 -15.64 -0.40 -27.11
N VAL A 285 -16.08 -0.91 -25.95
CA VAL A 285 -15.37 -0.87 -24.67
C VAL A 285 -13.90 -1.27 -24.80
N ALA A 286 -13.03 -0.39 -24.32
CA ALA A 286 -11.58 -0.56 -24.30
C ALA A 286 -11.11 -0.71 -22.85
N SER A 287 -10.81 -1.95 -22.46
CA SER A 287 -10.66 -2.34 -21.05
C SER A 287 -9.37 -3.09 -20.75
N ALA A 288 -8.92 -2.99 -19.51
CA ALA A 288 -7.79 -3.76 -18.97
C ALA A 288 -8.01 -4.17 -17.51
N GLY A 289 -7.25 -5.17 -17.07
CA GLY A 289 -7.35 -5.75 -15.73
C GLY A 289 -8.27 -6.96 -15.68
N ASP A 290 -8.09 -7.82 -14.69
CA ASP A 290 -8.71 -9.16 -14.69
C ASP A 290 -10.15 -9.12 -14.14
N ILE A 291 -11.03 -9.96 -14.72
CA ILE A 291 -12.47 -9.99 -14.45
C ILE A 291 -12.87 -11.36 -13.88
N HIS A 292 -13.66 -11.33 -12.80
CA HIS A 292 -14.26 -12.52 -12.19
C HIS A 292 -15.78 -12.39 -12.00
N SER A 293 -16.48 -13.49 -12.23
CA SER A 293 -17.90 -13.65 -11.88
C SER A 293 -18.16 -14.99 -11.20
N ASN A 294 -18.90 -14.97 -10.09
CA ASN A 294 -19.47 -16.16 -9.46
C ASN A 294 -20.67 -16.74 -10.25
N GLY A 295 -21.09 -16.07 -11.33
CA GLY A 295 -21.93 -16.62 -12.38
C GLY A 295 -21.30 -16.33 -13.74
N ASP A 296 -21.98 -15.54 -14.58
CA ASP A 296 -21.67 -15.37 -16.02
C ASP A 296 -20.69 -14.22 -16.33
N ILE A 297 -20.04 -14.27 -17.49
CA ILE A 297 -19.43 -13.08 -18.15
C ILE A 297 -19.91 -12.98 -19.61
N GLU A 298 -20.52 -11.86 -19.99
CA GLU A 298 -21.00 -11.58 -21.34
C GLU A 298 -20.27 -10.35 -21.95
N PHE A 299 -19.70 -10.51 -23.14
CA PHE A 299 -19.28 -9.40 -24.01
C PHE A 299 -20.20 -9.35 -25.23
N ASP A 300 -21.11 -8.37 -25.33
CA ASP A 300 -22.21 -8.34 -26.31
C ASP A 300 -21.78 -7.86 -27.74
N LYS A 301 -22.70 -8.03 -28.70
CA LYS A 301 -22.54 -7.88 -30.16
C LYS A 301 -22.56 -6.42 -30.62
N GLY A 302 -21.38 -5.82 -30.67
CA GLY A 302 -21.22 -4.53 -31.32
C GLY A 302 -19.77 -4.13 -31.50
N GLY A 303 -19.53 -3.00 -32.17
CA GLY A 303 -18.20 -2.36 -32.18
C GLY A 303 -17.02 -3.26 -32.58
N PRO A 304 -15.84 -2.94 -32.08
CA PRO A 304 -14.78 -3.92 -31.83
C PRO A 304 -14.29 -3.77 -30.38
N GLY A 305 -14.95 -4.43 -29.43
CA GLY A 305 -14.53 -4.40 -28.03
C GLY A 305 -13.15 -5.04 -27.84
N THR A 306 -12.32 -4.47 -26.97
CA THR A 306 -11.00 -5.01 -26.65
C THR A 306 -10.79 -5.07 -25.14
N HIS A 307 -10.48 -6.27 -24.66
CA HIS A 307 -10.18 -6.52 -23.25
C HIS A 307 -8.73 -6.97 -23.07
N THR A 308 -8.11 -6.52 -21.99
CA THR A 308 -6.69 -6.73 -21.67
C THR A 308 -6.56 -7.23 -20.23
N GLY A 309 -7.07 -8.44 -19.99
CA GLY A 309 -7.13 -9.15 -18.72
C GLY A 309 -7.49 -10.62 -18.93
N ASP A 310 -7.41 -11.41 -17.87
CA ASP A 310 -7.97 -12.76 -17.79
C ASP A 310 -9.45 -12.72 -17.38
N LEU A 311 -10.25 -13.59 -17.98
CA LEU A 311 -11.67 -13.77 -17.67
C LEU A 311 -11.90 -15.08 -16.91
N THR A 312 -12.59 -15.03 -15.78
CA THR A 312 -12.95 -16.22 -14.97
C THR A 312 -14.41 -16.16 -14.54
N ALA A 313 -15.20 -17.14 -14.98
CA ALA A 313 -16.62 -17.28 -14.63
C ALA A 313 -16.86 -18.64 -13.97
N VAL A 314 -17.67 -18.68 -12.92
CA VAL A 314 -18.08 -19.94 -12.28
C VAL A 314 -19.21 -20.63 -13.08
N ASP A 315 -19.97 -19.87 -13.87
CA ASP A 315 -21.00 -20.38 -14.80
C ASP A 315 -20.51 -20.15 -16.25
N ASP A 316 -21.26 -19.46 -17.13
CA ASP A 316 -20.93 -19.29 -18.55
C ASP A 316 -19.97 -18.12 -18.86
N ILE A 317 -19.28 -18.20 -20.01
CA ILE A 317 -18.69 -17.03 -20.69
C ILE A 317 -19.17 -16.97 -22.14
N GLU A 318 -19.81 -15.87 -22.53
CA GLU A 318 -20.17 -15.59 -23.92
C GLU A 318 -19.44 -14.34 -24.45
N ILE A 319 -18.72 -14.48 -25.56
CA ILE A 319 -17.99 -13.41 -26.22
C ILE A 319 -18.48 -13.30 -27.67
N GLU A 320 -19.26 -12.25 -27.93
CA GLU A 320 -19.87 -12.00 -29.23
C GLU A 320 -18.91 -11.45 -30.29
N THR A 321 -19.37 -11.46 -31.54
CA THR A 321 -18.53 -11.23 -32.72
C THR A 321 -17.87 -9.85 -32.74
N ARG A 322 -16.56 -9.86 -33.03
CA ARG A 322 -15.60 -8.73 -33.06
C ARG A 322 -14.94 -8.38 -31.72
N ASN A 323 -15.35 -8.97 -30.60
CA ASN A 323 -14.68 -8.77 -29.32
C ASN A 323 -13.37 -9.55 -29.24
N THR A 324 -12.32 -8.94 -28.69
CA THR A 324 -10.96 -9.51 -28.61
C THR A 324 -10.42 -9.47 -27.19
N ILE A 325 -10.18 -10.65 -26.61
CA ILE A 325 -9.66 -10.83 -25.26
C ILE A 325 -8.15 -11.12 -25.34
N THR A 326 -7.34 -10.15 -24.92
CA THR A 326 -5.86 -10.25 -24.89
C THR A 326 -5.39 -10.89 -23.58
N GLY A 327 -5.93 -12.07 -23.29
CA GLY A 327 -5.68 -12.86 -22.09
C GLY A 327 -6.29 -14.26 -22.20
N ASN A 328 -6.50 -14.92 -21.07
CA ASN A 328 -7.15 -16.22 -20.97
C ASN A 328 -8.66 -16.09 -20.70
N ALA A 329 -9.39 -17.19 -20.94
CA ALA A 329 -10.80 -17.31 -20.54
C ALA A 329 -11.07 -18.69 -19.92
N PHE A 330 -11.82 -18.72 -18.82
CA PHE A 330 -12.21 -19.92 -18.09
C PHE A 330 -13.67 -19.80 -17.63
N ALA A 331 -14.57 -20.55 -18.28
CA ALA A 331 -15.95 -20.74 -17.82
C ALA A 331 -16.05 -22.03 -16.99
N GLY A 332 -16.85 -22.02 -15.94
CA GLY A 332 -17.16 -23.21 -15.13
C GLY A 332 -18.21 -24.11 -15.79
N ASP A 333 -19.14 -23.53 -16.57
CA ASP A 333 -20.03 -24.26 -17.48
C ASP A 333 -19.55 -24.12 -18.95
N ASP A 334 -20.22 -23.40 -19.86
CA ASP A 334 -19.85 -23.29 -21.30
C ASP A 334 -19.05 -22.01 -21.64
N LEU A 335 -18.18 -22.09 -22.67
CA LEU A 335 -17.43 -20.94 -23.21
C LEU A 335 -17.76 -20.73 -24.70
N ALA A 336 -18.58 -19.74 -25.00
CA ALA A 336 -19.05 -19.41 -26.34
C ALA A 336 -18.23 -18.26 -26.98
N LEU A 337 -17.50 -18.57 -28.06
CA LEU A 337 -16.90 -17.56 -28.95
C LEU A 337 -17.71 -17.47 -30.25
N ARG A 338 -18.27 -16.29 -30.57
CA ARG A 338 -19.13 -16.11 -31.76
C ARG A 338 -18.42 -15.41 -32.92
N GLY A 339 -18.75 -15.82 -34.15
CA GLY A 339 -18.32 -15.16 -35.38
C GLY A 339 -16.80 -15.02 -35.51
N ASN A 340 -16.28 -13.80 -35.33
CA ASN A 340 -14.84 -13.49 -35.33
C ASN A 340 -14.29 -13.04 -33.96
N ALA A 341 -14.98 -13.36 -32.86
CA ALA A 341 -14.45 -13.23 -31.50
C ALA A 341 -13.12 -13.98 -31.34
N SER A 342 -12.24 -13.52 -30.46
CA SER A 342 -10.97 -14.20 -30.19
C SER A 342 -10.46 -14.03 -28.76
N VAL A 343 -9.74 -15.06 -28.28
CA VAL A 343 -9.01 -15.10 -27.01
C VAL A 343 -7.56 -15.40 -27.36
N SER A 344 -6.59 -14.57 -26.94
CA SER A 344 -5.18 -14.73 -27.33
C SER A 344 -4.41 -15.74 -26.49
N GLY A 345 -4.83 -15.92 -25.23
CA GLY A 345 -4.34 -16.93 -24.31
C GLY A 345 -5.11 -18.24 -24.45
N THR A 346 -5.31 -18.96 -23.34
CA THR A 346 -6.04 -20.24 -23.37
C THR A 346 -7.51 -20.05 -23.01
N ALA A 347 -8.39 -20.64 -23.82
CA ALA A 347 -9.84 -20.73 -23.61
C ALA A 347 -10.21 -22.05 -22.90
N GLN A 348 -11.18 -22.06 -21.98
CA GLN A 348 -11.83 -23.29 -21.50
C GLN A 348 -13.30 -23.09 -21.13
N GLU A 349 -14.10 -24.08 -21.51
CA GLU A 349 -15.30 -24.53 -20.82
C GLU A 349 -14.95 -25.49 -19.66
N LYS A 350 -15.91 -25.76 -18.76
CA LYS A 350 -15.82 -26.77 -17.69
C LYS A 350 -14.56 -26.66 -16.82
N ALA A 351 -14.13 -25.44 -16.50
CA ALA A 351 -12.95 -25.16 -15.69
C ALA A 351 -13.24 -25.24 -14.18
N SER A 352 -12.23 -25.64 -13.41
CA SER A 352 -12.29 -25.55 -11.93
C SER A 352 -12.09 -24.10 -11.49
N VAL A 353 -13.15 -23.30 -11.54
CA VAL A 353 -13.16 -21.90 -11.08
C VAL A 353 -13.64 -21.85 -9.62
N ILE A 354 -13.03 -20.98 -8.82
CA ILE A 354 -13.36 -20.78 -7.39
C ILE A 354 -14.32 -19.60 -7.28
N SER A 355 -15.44 -19.77 -6.57
CA SER A 355 -16.34 -18.68 -6.20
C SER A 355 -15.83 -17.90 -4.98
N PHE A 356 -15.84 -16.57 -5.05
CA PHE A 356 -15.43 -15.69 -3.95
C PHE A 356 -16.61 -15.33 -3.04
N VAL A 357 -16.39 -15.25 -1.73
CA VAL A 357 -17.41 -14.71 -0.81
C VAL A 357 -17.26 -13.18 -0.77
N LEU A 358 -18.23 -12.46 -1.33
CA LEU A 358 -18.23 -11.00 -1.30
C LEU A 358 -18.35 -10.46 0.14
N PRO A 359 -17.76 -9.27 0.43
CA PRO A 359 -17.80 -8.69 1.76
C PRO A 359 -19.23 -8.33 2.17
N THR A 360 -19.51 -8.36 3.47
CA THR A 360 -20.76 -7.86 4.06
C THR A 360 -20.44 -6.75 5.07
N PRO A 361 -20.20 -5.50 4.64
CA PRO A 361 -19.94 -4.40 5.55
C PRO A 361 -21.19 -4.02 6.35
N SER A 362 -21.02 -3.21 7.41
CA SER A 362 -22.14 -2.70 8.22
C SER A 362 -21.77 -1.41 8.94
N PHE A 363 -22.52 -0.35 8.68
CA PHE A 363 -22.32 0.97 9.29
C PHE A 363 -23.66 1.73 9.35
N LYS A 364 -23.67 3.01 9.74
CA LYS A 364 -24.88 3.84 9.83
C LYS A 364 -24.62 5.31 9.53
N ALA A 365 -25.59 5.92 8.85
CA ALA A 365 -25.84 7.35 8.82
C ALA A 365 -26.22 7.93 10.20
N GLY A 366 -26.40 9.25 10.27
CA GLY A 366 -26.97 9.92 11.45
C GLY A 366 -26.28 11.24 11.84
N LYS A 367 -26.65 12.34 11.20
CA LYS A 367 -26.41 13.73 11.68
C LYS A 367 -27.26 14.83 11.02
N GLY A 368 -28.12 14.51 10.05
CA GLY A 368 -28.85 15.45 9.21
C GLY A 368 -28.19 15.70 7.85
N ASP A 369 -29.01 16.18 6.93
CA ASP A 369 -28.79 16.33 5.49
C ASP A 369 -27.81 17.49 5.12
N ILE A 370 -27.08 17.32 4.01
CA ILE A 370 -26.03 18.22 3.51
C ILE A 370 -26.22 18.51 2.01
N THR A 371 -26.77 19.66 1.66
CA THR A 371 -26.76 20.17 0.27
C THR A 371 -25.52 21.02 -0.03
N VAL A 372 -24.71 20.63 -1.01
CA VAL A 372 -23.71 21.51 -1.64
C VAL A 372 -24.43 22.36 -2.70
N PRO A 373 -24.39 23.69 -2.65
CA PRO A 373 -25.18 24.52 -3.56
C PRO A 373 -24.62 24.53 -5.00
N LYS A 374 -25.51 24.64 -5.99
CA LYS A 374 -25.21 24.74 -7.44
C LYS A 374 -24.09 25.74 -7.74
N ARG A 375 -22.97 25.24 -8.29
CA ARG A 375 -21.71 25.99 -8.55
C ARG A 375 -21.05 26.66 -7.34
N GLY A 376 -21.41 26.24 -6.14
CA GLY A 376 -20.72 26.58 -4.89
C GLY A 376 -19.83 25.42 -4.41
N SER A 377 -19.37 25.48 -3.17
CA SER A 377 -18.56 24.41 -2.60
C SER A 377 -18.67 24.32 -1.08
N LEU A 378 -18.36 23.13 -0.56
CA LEU A 378 -18.48 22.79 0.86
C LEU A 378 -17.30 21.88 1.26
N ASN A 379 -16.72 22.12 2.45
CA ASN A 379 -15.78 21.18 3.07
C ASN A 379 -16.57 20.35 4.09
N LEU A 380 -16.50 19.02 3.99
CA LEU A 380 -17.15 18.10 4.91
C LEU A 380 -16.08 17.38 5.72
N GLU A 381 -16.17 17.46 7.05
CA GLU A 381 -15.27 16.75 7.96
C GLU A 381 -15.72 15.27 8.11
N PRO A 382 -14.79 14.33 8.39
CA PRO A 382 -15.14 12.92 8.56
C PRO A 382 -16.23 12.66 9.63
N GLY A 383 -17.08 11.68 9.36
CA GLY A 383 -18.12 11.18 10.25
C GLY A 383 -19.44 10.85 9.55
N ALA A 384 -20.47 10.51 10.34
CA ALA A 384 -21.81 10.24 9.83
C ALA A 384 -22.60 11.52 9.47
N TYR A 385 -23.48 11.42 8.49
CA TYR A 385 -24.47 12.41 8.04
C TYR A 385 -25.74 11.65 7.61
N ASP A 386 -26.79 12.35 7.21
CA ASP A 386 -27.96 11.71 6.58
C ASP A 386 -27.74 11.78 5.07
N ASP A 387 -28.64 12.41 4.30
CA ASP A 387 -28.51 12.54 2.84
C ASP A 387 -27.44 13.58 2.46
N VAL A 388 -26.61 13.32 1.45
CA VAL A 388 -25.59 14.26 0.95
C VAL A 388 -25.80 14.52 -0.54
N GLU A 389 -26.09 15.76 -0.89
CA GLU A 389 -26.65 16.18 -2.17
C GLU A 389 -25.76 17.24 -2.85
N VAL A 390 -25.08 16.91 -3.95
CA VAL A 390 -24.05 17.79 -4.57
C VAL A 390 -24.57 18.51 -5.83
N LYS A 391 -25.24 19.65 -5.66
CA LYS A 391 -25.95 20.34 -6.76
C LYS A 391 -25.06 20.93 -7.87
N THR A 392 -25.62 20.98 -9.07
CA THR A 392 -24.97 21.05 -10.40
C THR A 392 -23.69 21.87 -10.43
N GLY A 393 -22.57 21.28 -10.86
CA GLY A 393 -21.29 21.98 -10.92
C GLY A 393 -20.73 22.42 -9.56
N GLY A 394 -21.29 21.92 -8.45
CA GLY A 394 -20.81 22.16 -7.10
C GLY A 394 -19.62 21.29 -6.73
N THR A 395 -18.85 21.69 -5.72
CA THR A 395 -17.67 20.94 -5.27
C THR A 395 -17.76 20.53 -3.81
N LEU A 396 -17.77 19.22 -3.55
CA LEU A 396 -17.65 18.62 -2.23
C LEU A 396 -16.16 18.34 -1.94
N PHE A 397 -15.61 18.93 -0.89
CA PHE A 397 -14.24 18.68 -0.43
C PHE A 397 -14.23 17.70 0.74
N LEU A 398 -13.55 16.56 0.56
CA LEU A 398 -13.36 15.48 1.54
C LEU A 398 -11.87 15.36 1.90
N ARG A 399 -11.57 14.81 3.08
CA ARG A 399 -10.21 14.64 3.63
C ARG A 399 -10.04 13.26 4.26
N SER A 400 -8.79 12.78 4.33
CA SER A 400 -8.39 11.53 4.99
C SER A 400 -9.23 11.18 6.24
N GLY A 401 -9.97 10.07 6.19
CA GLY A 401 -10.91 9.65 7.23
C GLY A 401 -12.15 8.92 6.70
N ASP A 402 -13.04 8.56 7.63
CA ASP A 402 -14.27 7.81 7.37
C ASP A 402 -15.49 8.74 7.27
N TYR A 403 -16.25 8.61 6.20
CA TYR A 403 -17.54 9.26 5.98
C TYR A 403 -18.64 8.21 5.95
N PHE A 404 -19.79 8.50 6.58
CA PHE A 404 -20.98 7.65 6.53
C PHE A 404 -22.20 8.49 6.11
N PHE A 405 -22.86 8.13 5.02
CA PHE A 405 -24.02 8.85 4.47
C PHE A 405 -25.21 7.89 4.42
N ASP A 406 -26.46 8.38 4.49
CA ASP A 406 -27.61 7.52 4.18
C ASP A 406 -27.69 7.38 2.65
N GLU A 407 -27.78 8.50 1.95
CA GLU A 407 -27.69 8.63 0.49
C GLU A 407 -26.53 9.56 0.09
N LEU A 408 -25.92 9.32 -1.07
CA LEU A 408 -24.99 10.25 -1.74
C LEU A 408 -25.48 10.50 -3.18
N ASP A 409 -26.18 11.62 -3.34
CA ASP A 409 -26.70 12.17 -4.59
C ASP A 409 -25.75 13.27 -5.12
N THR A 410 -25.56 13.30 -6.43
CA THR A 410 -24.69 14.26 -7.10
C THR A 410 -25.36 14.69 -8.40
N ASP A 411 -25.48 16.00 -8.67
CA ASP A 411 -26.02 16.52 -9.94
C ASP A 411 -24.93 16.55 -11.03
N GLU A 412 -25.38 16.66 -12.29
CA GLU A 412 -24.67 17.13 -13.49
C GLU A 412 -23.43 17.98 -13.17
N ARG A 413 -22.25 17.55 -13.65
CA ARG A 413 -20.99 18.34 -13.61
C ARG A 413 -20.42 18.61 -12.22
N SER A 414 -20.94 17.96 -11.19
CA SER A 414 -20.41 18.05 -9.82
C SER A 414 -18.98 17.51 -9.69
N VAL A 415 -18.32 17.86 -8.58
CA VAL A 415 -16.91 17.49 -8.32
C VAL A 415 -16.73 17.00 -6.89
N LEU A 416 -16.20 15.79 -6.72
CA LEU A 416 -15.72 15.29 -5.43
C LEU A 416 -14.20 15.46 -5.37
N SER A 417 -13.74 16.44 -4.58
CA SER A 417 -12.32 16.69 -4.37
C SER A 417 -11.85 16.04 -3.08
N ILE A 418 -10.95 15.05 -3.20
CA ILE A 418 -10.59 14.13 -2.12
C ILE A 418 -9.11 14.30 -1.76
N ASP A 419 -8.83 14.79 -0.56
CA ASP A 419 -7.48 15.01 -0.03
C ASP A 419 -7.01 13.79 0.79
N VAL A 420 -6.19 12.94 0.16
CA VAL A 420 -5.59 11.74 0.77
C VAL A 420 -4.18 12.01 1.35
N ALA A 421 -3.75 13.28 1.48
CA ALA A 421 -2.41 13.64 1.94
C ALA A 421 -2.04 13.07 3.33
N ASN A 422 -3.03 12.73 4.16
CA ASN A 422 -2.85 12.26 5.52
C ASN A 422 -3.36 10.81 5.74
N GLY A 423 -3.66 10.07 4.65
CA GLY A 423 -4.24 8.73 4.69
C GLY A 423 -5.44 8.56 3.75
N PRO A 424 -5.99 7.34 3.67
CA PRO A 424 -7.12 7.02 2.78
C PRO A 424 -8.42 7.74 3.16
N VAL A 425 -9.38 7.73 2.22
CA VAL A 425 -10.74 8.22 2.40
C VAL A 425 -11.73 7.09 2.13
N TYR A 426 -12.57 6.79 3.12
CA TYR A 426 -13.62 5.78 3.04
C TYR A 426 -14.99 6.47 3.03
N ILE A 427 -15.76 6.25 1.96
CA ILE A 427 -17.09 6.82 1.75
C ILE A 427 -18.10 5.67 1.82
N ASN A 428 -18.90 5.66 2.88
CA ASN A 428 -19.72 4.52 3.28
C ASN A 428 -21.20 4.93 3.22
N VAL A 429 -21.89 4.55 2.16
CA VAL A 429 -23.28 4.94 1.87
C VAL A 429 -24.24 3.82 2.28
N VAL A 430 -25.32 4.13 2.98
CA VAL A 430 -26.17 3.09 3.58
C VAL A 430 -27.19 2.59 2.58
N ASP A 431 -27.90 3.48 1.90
CA ASP A 431 -28.80 3.18 0.79
C ASP A 431 -28.15 3.63 -0.54
N GLU A 432 -28.63 4.71 -1.18
CA GLU A 432 -28.35 5.04 -2.58
C GLU A 432 -27.05 5.82 -2.78
N LEU A 433 -26.22 5.34 -3.71
CA LEU A 433 -25.00 6.00 -4.19
C LEU A 433 -25.17 6.23 -5.69
N ASP A 434 -25.20 7.49 -6.10
CA ASP A 434 -25.47 7.91 -7.48
C ASP A 434 -24.41 8.90 -8.00
N PHE A 435 -24.17 8.86 -9.31
CA PHE A 435 -23.11 9.59 -10.01
C PHE A 435 -23.59 10.06 -11.40
N ASP A 436 -24.37 11.15 -11.42
CA ASP A 436 -24.95 11.86 -12.58
C ASP A 436 -23.91 12.28 -13.65
N GLU A 437 -24.40 12.62 -14.84
CA GLU A 437 -23.67 13.08 -16.02
C GLU A 437 -22.46 13.95 -15.66
N ASP A 438 -21.34 13.68 -16.34
CA ASP A 438 -20.22 14.61 -16.42
C ASP A 438 -19.64 14.92 -15.01
N ILE A 439 -19.74 14.02 -14.03
CA ILE A 439 -19.11 14.14 -12.70
C ILE A 439 -17.58 13.96 -12.73
N GLU A 440 -16.84 14.60 -11.82
CA GLU A 440 -15.38 14.41 -11.66
C GLU A 440 -14.93 14.09 -10.23
N ILE A 441 -14.21 12.98 -10.04
CA ILE A 441 -13.45 12.70 -8.81
C ILE A 441 -12.02 13.22 -8.94
N VAL A 442 -11.60 14.12 -8.05
CA VAL A 442 -10.28 14.78 -8.07
C VAL A 442 -9.48 14.46 -6.81
N ILE A 443 -8.50 13.57 -6.91
CA ILE A 443 -7.68 13.10 -5.78
C ILE A 443 -6.42 13.98 -5.60
N THR A 444 -6.08 14.36 -4.38
CA THR A 444 -4.89 15.18 -4.06
C THR A 444 -4.07 14.57 -2.91
N PRO A 445 -2.73 14.74 -2.87
CA PRO A 445 -1.88 15.49 -3.80
C PRO A 445 -1.44 14.68 -5.03
N PHE A 446 -1.75 13.37 -5.09
CA PHE A 446 -1.17 12.43 -6.05
C PHE A 446 -2.02 12.18 -7.32
N GLY A 447 -3.20 12.80 -7.44
CA GLY A 447 -4.09 12.55 -8.58
C GLY A 447 -4.54 11.09 -8.66
N GLN A 448 -4.79 10.63 -9.89
CA GLN A 448 -5.21 9.27 -10.22
C GLN A 448 -4.26 8.17 -9.71
N ALA A 449 -3.00 8.50 -9.38
CA ALA A 449 -2.02 7.55 -8.85
C ALA A 449 -2.34 7.09 -7.40
N ALA A 450 -3.18 7.82 -6.67
CA ALA A 450 -3.69 7.43 -5.35
C ALA A 450 -5.17 7.00 -5.38
N SER A 451 -5.68 6.57 -6.54
CA SER A 451 -7.03 5.99 -6.66
C SER A 451 -7.23 4.74 -5.78
N ASN A 452 -6.15 4.06 -5.39
CA ASN A 452 -6.18 2.95 -4.42
C ASN A 452 -6.28 3.40 -2.95
N GLN A 453 -6.37 4.71 -2.68
CA GLN A 453 -6.56 5.29 -1.35
C GLN A 453 -7.98 5.88 -1.16
N VAL A 454 -8.89 5.64 -2.12
CA VAL A 454 -10.28 6.07 -2.08
C VAL A 454 -11.19 4.85 -2.27
N THR A 455 -12.15 4.68 -1.37
CA THR A 455 -13.09 3.56 -1.41
C THR A 455 -14.51 4.03 -1.15
N PHE A 456 -15.39 3.76 -2.11
CA PHE A 456 -16.84 3.89 -2.01
C PHE A 456 -17.43 2.54 -1.62
N THR A 457 -18.36 2.49 -0.66
CA THR A 457 -19.02 1.26 -0.20
C THR A 457 -20.52 1.49 -0.04
N THR A 458 -21.37 0.59 -0.54
CA THR A 458 -22.84 0.62 -0.30
C THR A 458 -23.38 -0.69 0.28
N LEU A 459 -24.51 -0.63 1.00
CA LEU A 459 -25.09 -1.74 1.77
C LEU A 459 -26.49 -2.18 1.34
N GLN A 460 -27.44 -1.25 1.21
CA GLN A 460 -28.87 -1.58 1.13
C GLN A 460 -29.46 -1.38 -0.25
N HIS A 461 -28.98 -0.40 -1.03
CA HIS A 461 -29.59 -0.10 -2.31
C HIS A 461 -29.37 -1.22 -3.35
N SER A 462 -30.24 -1.24 -4.36
CA SER A 462 -30.29 -2.31 -5.36
C SER A 462 -29.43 -2.06 -6.59
N LYS A 463 -29.03 -0.79 -6.81
CA LYS A 463 -28.29 -0.29 -7.97
C LYS A 463 -27.20 0.69 -7.50
N VAL A 464 -26.17 0.90 -8.31
CA VAL A 464 -25.24 2.05 -8.23
C VAL A 464 -25.03 2.49 -9.67
N ASP A 465 -25.45 3.71 -9.96
CA ASP A 465 -25.42 4.27 -11.31
C ASP A 465 -24.24 5.23 -11.47
N ILE A 466 -23.74 5.28 -12.70
CA ILE A 466 -22.59 6.06 -13.16
C ILE A 466 -22.94 6.48 -14.58
N GLU A 467 -23.45 7.71 -14.73
CA GLU A 467 -24.05 8.22 -15.97
C GLU A 467 -23.01 8.79 -16.97
N GLU A 468 -23.48 9.34 -18.11
CA GLU A 468 -22.68 9.70 -19.29
C GLU A 468 -21.43 10.55 -18.96
N ASP A 469 -20.28 10.20 -19.55
CA ASP A 469 -18.99 10.93 -19.45
C ASP A 469 -18.40 11.06 -18.01
N ALA A 470 -18.93 10.33 -17.02
CA ALA A 470 -18.45 10.34 -15.63
C ALA A 470 -16.98 9.89 -15.49
N LEU A 471 -16.18 10.64 -14.71
CA LEU A 471 -14.78 10.31 -14.39
C LEU A 471 -14.63 9.83 -12.93
N ILE A 472 -14.66 8.51 -12.76
CA ILE A 472 -14.68 7.84 -11.45
C ILE A 472 -13.32 7.21 -11.12
N LEU A 473 -12.80 7.53 -9.93
CA LEU A 473 -11.49 7.08 -9.43
C LEU A 473 -11.64 6.50 -8.02
N GLY A 474 -11.45 5.19 -7.86
CA GLY A 474 -11.59 4.55 -6.54
C GLY A 474 -11.89 3.06 -6.58
N TRP A 475 -12.02 2.47 -5.41
CA TRP A 475 -12.67 1.17 -5.21
C TRP A 475 -14.18 1.39 -5.09
N ILE A 476 -14.99 0.52 -5.71
CA ILE A 476 -16.45 0.48 -5.48
C ILE A 476 -16.79 -0.88 -4.87
N ILE A 477 -17.26 -0.89 -3.62
CA ILE A 477 -17.62 -2.08 -2.86
C ILE A 477 -19.14 -2.06 -2.65
N ALA A 478 -19.85 -2.61 -3.63
CA ALA A 478 -21.31 -2.60 -3.75
C ALA A 478 -21.90 -4.04 -3.73
N PRO A 479 -21.56 -4.89 -2.74
CA PRO A 479 -21.75 -6.36 -2.77
C PRO A 479 -23.22 -6.83 -2.82
N ARG A 480 -24.18 -5.90 -2.75
CA ARG A 480 -25.63 -6.14 -2.77
C ARG A 480 -26.36 -5.36 -3.87
N ALA A 481 -25.66 -4.46 -4.56
CA ALA A 481 -26.18 -3.61 -5.63
C ALA A 481 -25.64 -4.03 -7.00
N GLU A 482 -26.40 -3.77 -8.04
CA GLU A 482 -26.02 -3.96 -9.43
C GLU A 482 -25.36 -2.66 -9.92
N VAL A 483 -24.06 -2.69 -10.22
CA VAL A 483 -23.32 -1.50 -10.67
C VAL A 483 -23.49 -1.34 -12.18
N HIS A 484 -23.83 -0.14 -12.61
CA HIS A 484 -24.05 0.23 -14.00
C HIS A 484 -23.11 1.36 -14.40
N PHE A 485 -22.47 1.23 -15.55
CA PHE A 485 -21.70 2.28 -16.21
C PHE A 485 -22.38 2.58 -17.54
N ASP A 486 -22.86 3.81 -17.72
CA ASP A 486 -23.52 4.32 -18.93
C ASP A 486 -22.48 4.63 -20.05
N GLU A 487 -22.92 5.18 -21.19
CA GLU A 487 -22.06 5.46 -22.34
C GLU A 487 -20.90 6.44 -22.00
N ASP A 488 -19.76 6.21 -22.64
CA ASP A 488 -18.55 7.05 -22.58
C ASP A 488 -17.91 7.28 -21.17
N CYS A 489 -18.35 6.57 -20.12
CA CYS A 489 -17.75 6.62 -18.78
C CYS A 489 -16.23 6.33 -18.75
N ARG A 490 -15.55 6.81 -17.70
CA ARG A 490 -14.10 6.70 -17.49
C ARG A 490 -13.77 6.23 -16.07
N PHE A 491 -13.50 4.93 -15.89
CA PHE A 491 -13.24 4.32 -14.57
C PHE A 491 -11.78 3.91 -14.36
N LYS A 492 -11.18 4.32 -13.24
CA LYS A 492 -9.90 3.78 -12.77
C LYS A 492 -9.98 3.22 -11.35
N GLY A 493 -10.01 1.90 -11.26
CA GLY A 493 -9.86 1.18 -10.01
C GLY A 493 -10.33 -0.25 -10.05
N SER A 494 -11.09 -0.66 -9.03
CA SER A 494 -11.65 -2.01 -8.91
C SER A 494 -13.09 -1.97 -8.37
N VAL A 495 -13.98 -2.79 -8.92
CA VAL A 495 -15.38 -2.93 -8.49
C VAL A 495 -15.64 -4.32 -7.91
N VAL A 496 -16.37 -4.38 -6.80
CA VAL A 496 -16.89 -5.61 -6.18
C VAL A 496 -18.39 -5.44 -5.98
N ALA A 497 -19.21 -6.15 -6.76
CA ALA A 497 -20.65 -5.91 -6.83
C ALA A 497 -21.49 -7.19 -6.94
N LYS A 498 -22.81 -7.08 -6.72
CA LYS A 498 -23.74 -8.20 -6.96
C LYS A 498 -23.80 -8.57 -8.44
N SER A 499 -23.88 -7.57 -9.30
CA SER A 499 -23.71 -7.66 -10.76
C SER A 499 -22.98 -6.41 -11.27
N ILE A 500 -22.35 -6.50 -12.42
CA ILE A 500 -21.73 -5.36 -13.11
C ILE A 500 -22.26 -5.32 -14.55
N SER A 501 -22.63 -4.14 -15.02
CA SER A 501 -23.03 -3.85 -16.40
C SER A 501 -22.30 -2.61 -16.91
N VAL A 502 -21.84 -2.66 -18.15
CA VAL A 502 -21.09 -1.59 -18.81
C VAL A 502 -21.66 -1.40 -20.22
N GLU A 503 -22.15 -0.20 -20.52
CA GLU A 503 -22.70 0.22 -21.82
C GLU A 503 -21.55 0.58 -22.79
N GLU A 504 -21.79 1.46 -23.77
CA GLU A 504 -20.91 1.66 -24.94
C GLU A 504 -19.72 2.61 -24.70
N ASP A 505 -18.61 2.37 -25.40
CA ASP A 505 -17.41 3.24 -25.45
C ASP A 505 -16.77 3.59 -24.08
N VAL A 506 -17.17 2.90 -23.01
CA VAL A 506 -16.56 3.01 -21.66
C VAL A 506 -15.09 2.57 -21.67
N ILE A 507 -14.26 3.28 -20.90
CA ILE A 507 -12.86 2.93 -20.65
C ILE A 507 -12.67 2.60 -19.17
N PHE A 508 -12.28 1.36 -18.87
CA PHE A 508 -11.96 0.93 -17.50
C PHE A 508 -10.60 0.23 -17.37
N VAL A 509 -9.84 0.59 -16.33
CA VAL A 509 -8.49 0.07 -16.06
C VAL A 509 -8.19 -0.05 -14.55
N PRO A 510 -7.32 -0.99 -14.11
CA PRO A 510 -6.93 -1.12 -12.71
C PRO A 510 -6.05 0.04 -12.24
N HIS A 511 -5.98 0.23 -10.92
CA HIS A 511 -5.16 1.26 -10.27
C HIS A 511 -3.70 1.30 -10.75
N SER A 512 -3.08 0.13 -10.96
CA SER A 512 -1.69 -0.05 -11.40
C SER A 512 -1.44 0.34 -12.86
N SER A 513 -2.48 0.65 -13.64
CA SER A 513 -2.34 1.11 -15.02
C SER A 513 -1.59 2.44 -15.10
N THR A 514 -0.67 2.56 -16.07
CA THR A 514 -0.01 3.83 -16.41
C THR A 514 -0.89 4.76 -17.24
N LEU A 515 -2.08 4.30 -17.68
CA LEU A 515 -3.04 5.16 -18.36
C LEU A 515 -3.56 6.22 -17.39
N HIS A 516 -3.50 7.47 -17.83
CA HIS A 516 -4.23 8.58 -17.23
C HIS A 516 -5.54 8.76 -17.99
N LEU A 517 -6.65 8.79 -17.26
CA LEU A 517 -7.98 9.01 -17.84
C LEU A 517 -8.28 10.51 -17.90
N THR A 518 -9.09 10.89 -18.88
CA THR A 518 -9.69 12.23 -19.03
C THR A 518 -11.08 12.04 -19.63
N LYS A 519 -12.04 12.89 -19.27
CA LYS A 519 -13.38 12.91 -19.90
C LYS A 519 -13.30 13.08 -21.41
N ALA A 520 -14.30 12.57 -22.13
CA ALA A 520 -14.38 12.67 -23.59
C ALA A 520 -14.49 14.13 -24.04
N HIS A 521 -15.26 14.95 -23.32
CA HIS A 521 -15.50 16.37 -23.61
C HIS A 521 -14.26 17.30 -23.65
N ALA A 522 -13.05 16.82 -23.34
CA ALA A 522 -11.81 17.56 -23.56
C ALA A 522 -11.51 17.86 -25.06
N LEU A 523 -12.23 17.24 -26.00
CA LEU A 523 -12.09 17.47 -27.45
C LEU A 523 -13.37 17.97 -28.11
N SER A 524 -13.39 19.28 -28.39
CA SER A 524 -14.29 20.01 -29.30
C SER A 524 -15.72 20.35 -28.83
N LYS A 525 -15.84 21.52 -28.21
CA LYS A 525 -16.37 22.70 -28.94
C LYS A 525 -15.58 23.95 -28.58
N SER A 526 -15.25 24.74 -29.59
CA SER A 526 -14.65 26.06 -29.43
C SER A 526 -15.74 27.12 -29.36
N ASP A 527 -15.75 27.91 -28.30
CA ASP A 527 -16.16 29.31 -28.36
C ASP A 527 -15.35 30.14 -27.34
N GLU A 528 -15.42 31.47 -27.47
CA GLU A 528 -14.28 32.36 -27.20
C GLU A 528 -13.88 32.54 -25.72
N ALA A 529 -12.56 32.66 -25.54
CA ALA A 529 -11.86 32.92 -24.29
C ALA A 529 -12.20 34.27 -23.63
N ASP A 530 -11.93 34.35 -22.32
CA ASP A 530 -11.10 35.45 -21.80
C ASP A 530 -10.22 34.96 -20.62
N ALA A 531 -9.13 35.68 -20.32
CA ALA A 531 -8.07 35.19 -19.45
C ALA A 531 -7.89 36.02 -18.16
N ALA A 532 -8.19 35.43 -17.00
CA ALA A 532 -7.71 35.92 -15.70
C ALA A 532 -7.57 34.80 -14.66
N SER A 533 -6.42 34.74 -13.99
CA SER A 533 -6.29 34.00 -12.73
C SER A 533 -6.94 34.78 -11.60
N ALA A 534 -7.84 34.15 -10.85
CA ALA A 534 -8.51 34.73 -9.69
C ALA A 534 -8.47 33.76 -8.50
N GLN A 535 -7.48 33.92 -7.63
CA GLN A 535 -7.49 33.26 -6.32
C GLN A 535 -8.63 33.80 -5.46
N ALA A 536 -9.23 32.93 -4.64
CA ALA A 536 -10.20 33.32 -3.61
C ALA A 536 -9.60 34.34 -2.61
N PRO A 537 -10.40 35.26 -2.03
CA PRO A 537 -9.89 36.37 -1.23
C PRO A 537 -9.27 35.90 0.09
N VAL A 538 -7.94 35.97 0.17
CA VAL A 538 -7.16 35.85 1.41
C VAL A 538 -7.63 36.91 2.42
N THR A 539 -7.94 36.49 3.65
CA THR A 539 -8.56 37.36 4.67
C THR A 539 -7.61 37.89 5.73
N GLY A 540 -6.41 37.31 5.87
CA GLY A 540 -5.40 37.71 6.85
C GLY A 540 -3.97 37.70 6.30
N TYR A 541 -3.06 38.38 7.00
CA TYR A 541 -1.63 38.24 6.75
C TYR A 541 -1.11 37.00 7.48
N GLU A 542 -0.52 36.06 6.74
CA GLU A 542 0.19 34.92 7.32
C GLU A 542 1.54 34.68 6.63
N LEU A 543 2.53 34.26 7.41
CA LEU A 543 3.71 33.52 6.96
C LEU A 543 3.54 32.08 7.46
N ALA A 544 3.45 31.10 6.56
CA ALA A 544 3.34 29.68 6.91
C ALA A 544 4.69 29.12 7.42
N GLN A 545 4.70 27.87 7.88
CA GLN A 545 5.97 27.16 8.05
C GLN A 545 6.41 26.63 6.68
N ASN A 546 7.67 26.87 6.34
CA ASN A 546 8.28 26.32 5.14
C ASN A 546 8.32 24.79 5.17
N TYR A 547 8.18 24.14 4.02
CA TYR A 547 8.16 22.69 3.90
C TYR A 547 9.07 22.19 2.76
N PRO A 548 9.81 21.07 2.93
CA PRO A 548 10.09 20.43 4.21
C PRO A 548 10.86 21.35 5.18
N ASN A 549 10.93 20.98 6.45
CA ASN A 549 11.76 21.67 7.46
C ASN A 549 11.99 20.76 8.69
N PRO A 550 13.21 20.24 8.93
CA PRO A 550 14.45 20.51 8.19
C PRO A 550 14.40 20.12 6.71
N PHE A 551 15.30 20.68 5.89
CA PHE A 551 15.29 20.53 4.43
C PHE A 551 16.70 20.43 3.85
N ASN A 552 16.84 19.83 2.67
CA ASN A 552 18.12 19.65 1.99
C ASN A 552 17.93 19.62 0.46
N PRO A 553 18.53 20.53 -0.33
CA PRO A 553 18.85 21.92 0.01
C PRO A 553 17.67 22.86 -0.27
N GLU A 554 16.54 22.34 -0.74
CA GLU A 554 15.39 23.12 -1.23
C GLU A 554 14.16 23.04 -0.30
N THR A 555 13.45 24.15 -0.15
CA THR A 555 12.23 24.26 0.68
C THR A 555 11.29 25.33 0.13
N MET A 556 9.98 25.12 0.25
CA MET A 556 8.96 26.07 -0.18
C MET A 556 8.49 26.90 1.02
N ILE A 557 8.55 28.23 0.92
CA ILE A 557 8.05 29.18 1.92
C ILE A 557 6.74 29.77 1.42
N GLU A 558 5.63 29.52 2.12
CA GLU A 558 4.34 30.12 1.77
C GLU A 558 4.01 31.35 2.63
N PHE A 559 3.37 32.35 2.03
CA PHE A 559 2.78 33.47 2.75
C PHE A 559 1.54 34.03 2.04
N GLN A 560 0.71 34.71 2.83
CA GLN A 560 -0.61 35.20 2.46
C GLN A 560 -0.70 36.71 2.65
N LEU A 561 -1.23 37.40 1.64
CA LEU A 561 -1.45 38.85 1.64
C LEU A 561 -2.95 39.13 1.41
N PRO A 562 -3.68 39.74 2.37
CA PRO A 562 -5.11 40.02 2.22
C PRO A 562 -5.40 41.30 1.42
N LYS A 563 -4.36 42.07 1.12
CA LYS A 563 -4.37 43.23 0.22
C LYS A 563 -2.99 43.36 -0.43
N ALA A 564 -2.96 43.91 -1.64
CA ALA A 564 -1.71 44.24 -2.31
C ALA A 564 -0.90 45.27 -1.51
N GLY A 565 0.42 45.23 -1.64
CA GLY A 565 1.32 46.20 -1.01
C GLY A 565 2.78 45.75 -0.99
N LYS A 566 3.67 46.63 -0.49
CA LYS A 566 5.09 46.32 -0.37
C LYS A 566 5.38 45.20 0.64
N VAL A 567 6.12 44.20 0.16
CA VAL A 567 6.58 43.03 0.90
C VAL A 567 8.10 42.92 0.85
N SER A 568 8.69 42.45 1.94
CA SER A 568 10.06 42.00 2.05
C SER A 568 10.09 40.62 2.71
N LEU A 569 10.64 39.61 2.03
CA LEU A 569 10.89 38.27 2.57
C LEU A 569 12.40 37.98 2.53
N LYS A 570 13.02 37.86 3.70
CA LYS A 570 14.48 37.80 3.86
C LYS A 570 14.90 36.69 4.82
N ILE A 571 15.97 35.98 4.45
CA ILE A 571 16.67 34.96 5.26
C ILE A 571 17.78 35.63 6.06
N TYR A 572 17.89 35.26 7.33
CA TYR A 572 18.90 35.71 8.29
C TYR A 572 19.54 34.52 9.01
N SER A 573 20.81 34.65 9.41
CA SER A 573 21.45 33.69 10.32
C SER A 573 20.94 33.87 11.76
N VAL A 574 21.24 32.93 12.66
CA VAL A 574 20.96 33.07 14.11
C VAL A 574 21.62 34.29 14.76
N LEU A 575 22.67 34.86 14.16
CA LEU A 575 23.31 36.10 14.61
C LEU A 575 22.61 37.37 14.10
N GLY A 576 21.53 37.24 13.31
CA GLY A 576 20.78 38.36 12.74
C GLY A 576 21.40 38.97 11.48
N HIS A 577 22.47 38.38 10.93
CA HIS A 577 23.06 38.82 9.67
C HIS A 577 22.15 38.39 8.50
N GLU A 578 21.88 39.29 7.55
CA GLU A 578 21.10 38.94 6.34
C GLU A 578 21.92 37.99 5.44
N VAL A 579 21.29 36.87 5.06
CA VAL A 579 21.90 35.80 4.25
C VAL A 579 21.43 35.91 2.80
N ARG A 580 20.14 36.17 2.57
CA ARG A 580 19.56 36.39 1.24
C ARG A 580 18.20 37.08 1.32
N THR A 581 17.95 38.01 0.40
CA THR A 581 16.60 38.49 0.09
C THR A 581 15.95 37.55 -0.93
N LEU A 582 14.74 37.06 -0.63
CA LEU A 582 13.92 36.26 -1.55
C LEU A 582 12.87 37.11 -2.27
N VAL A 583 12.31 38.12 -1.57
CA VAL A 583 11.34 39.08 -2.10
C VAL A 583 11.66 40.47 -1.53
N GLU A 584 11.61 41.50 -2.36
CA GLU A 584 11.65 42.92 -1.96
C GLU A 584 10.95 43.76 -3.04
N GLY A 585 9.67 44.10 -2.85
CA GLY A 585 8.87 44.80 -3.87
C GLY A 585 7.38 44.85 -3.55
N GLU A 586 6.57 45.41 -4.45
CA GLU A 586 5.10 45.34 -4.38
C GLU A 586 4.61 43.95 -4.80
N MET A 587 3.63 43.39 -4.08
CA MET A 587 2.99 42.12 -4.41
C MET A 587 1.46 42.21 -4.36
N PRO A 588 0.71 41.45 -5.17
CA PRO A 588 -0.75 41.44 -5.16
C PRO A 588 -1.31 40.66 -3.95
N ALA A 589 -2.58 40.88 -3.64
CA ALA A 589 -3.31 40.04 -2.68
C ALA A 589 -3.37 38.58 -3.19
N GLY A 590 -3.30 37.61 -2.28
CA GLY A 590 -3.29 36.19 -2.63
C GLY A 590 -2.38 35.33 -1.75
N LEU A 591 -2.32 34.04 -2.08
CA LEU A 591 -1.39 33.04 -1.54
C LEU A 591 -0.17 32.95 -2.45
N HIS A 592 1.01 33.14 -1.86
CA HIS A 592 2.31 33.18 -2.53
C HIS A 592 3.19 32.03 -2.05
N ARG A 593 3.84 31.34 -3.00
CA ARG A 593 4.77 30.23 -2.76
C ARG A 593 6.15 30.64 -3.29
N VAL A 594 7.16 30.68 -2.41
CA VAL A 594 8.52 31.15 -2.75
C VAL A 594 9.55 30.15 -2.24
N GLN A 595 10.31 29.57 -3.16
CA GLN A 595 11.33 28.56 -2.86
C GLN A 595 12.62 29.22 -2.31
N TRP A 596 13.28 28.56 -1.36
CA TRP A 596 14.70 28.78 -1.06
C TRP A 596 15.51 27.52 -1.43
N ASP A 597 16.71 27.76 -1.95
CA ASP A 597 17.68 26.82 -2.53
C ASP A 597 18.90 26.56 -1.62
N GLY A 598 18.81 27.00 -0.36
CA GLY A 598 19.89 26.90 0.62
C GLY A 598 21.12 27.76 0.29
N ARG A 599 21.04 28.76 -0.60
CA ARG A 599 22.18 29.62 -1.00
C ARG A 599 22.07 31.08 -0.54
N ASP A 600 23.21 31.70 -0.27
CA ASP A 600 23.33 33.11 0.11
C ASP A 600 23.16 34.09 -1.07
N GLN A 601 23.17 35.39 -0.77
CA GLN A 601 23.03 36.48 -1.74
C GLN A 601 24.15 36.54 -2.82
N LEU A 602 25.26 35.81 -2.62
CA LEU A 602 26.37 35.67 -3.57
C LEU A 602 26.38 34.29 -4.25
N GLY A 603 25.29 33.52 -4.13
CA GLY A 603 25.09 32.21 -4.77
C GLY A 603 25.81 31.04 -4.10
N ARG A 604 26.52 31.29 -2.99
CA ARG A 604 27.28 30.28 -2.24
C ARG A 604 26.32 29.45 -1.40
N VAL A 605 26.53 28.13 -1.32
CA VAL A 605 25.69 27.27 -0.48
C VAL A 605 25.90 27.65 0.98
N ALA A 606 24.82 27.93 1.70
CA ALA A 606 24.84 28.20 3.12
C ALA A 606 25.32 26.96 3.92
N GLU A 607 25.63 27.17 5.19
CA GLU A 607 26.11 26.09 6.06
C GLU A 607 24.91 25.37 6.68
N SER A 608 25.06 24.08 6.99
CA SER A 608 23.99 23.32 7.65
C SER A 608 23.74 23.90 9.03
N GLY A 609 22.49 24.24 9.35
CA GLY A 609 22.16 24.92 10.59
C GLY A 609 20.83 25.68 10.56
N VAL A 610 20.63 26.48 11.61
CA VAL A 610 19.40 27.23 11.84
C VAL A 610 19.49 28.60 11.17
N TYR A 611 18.43 28.96 10.45
CA TYR A 611 18.19 30.28 9.89
C TYR A 611 16.79 30.78 10.27
N LEU A 612 16.61 32.10 10.21
CA LEU A 612 15.34 32.76 10.44
C LEU A 612 14.89 33.44 9.15
N TYR A 613 13.65 33.24 8.74
CA TYR A 613 13.05 33.96 7.62
C TYR A 613 12.00 34.91 8.15
N ARG A 614 12.03 36.15 7.68
CA ARG A 614 11.13 37.23 8.10
C ARG A 614 10.38 37.77 6.91
N LEU A 615 9.06 37.75 7.02
CA LEU A 615 8.14 38.50 6.18
C LEU A 615 7.83 39.84 6.87
N THR A 616 7.95 40.92 6.10
CA THR A 616 7.49 42.26 6.46
C THR A 616 6.54 42.73 5.36
N ALA A 617 5.29 43.04 5.71
CA ALA A 617 4.24 43.47 4.78
C ALA A 617 3.41 44.60 5.43
N GLY A 618 3.79 45.86 5.17
CA GLY A 618 3.30 47.00 5.96
C GLY A 618 3.63 46.83 7.45
N ASP A 619 2.64 47.01 8.31
CA ASP A 619 2.78 46.83 9.77
C ASP A 619 2.91 45.36 10.21
N PHE A 620 2.62 44.39 9.33
CA PHE A 620 2.74 42.97 9.65
C PHE A 620 4.20 42.52 9.51
N VAL A 621 4.82 42.17 10.64
CA VAL A 621 6.14 41.53 10.69
C VAL A 621 6.02 40.17 11.37
N LYS A 622 6.27 39.08 10.65
CA LYS A 622 6.31 37.72 11.22
C LYS A 622 7.59 37.02 10.80
N SER A 623 8.25 36.38 11.76
CA SER A 623 9.45 35.58 11.52
C SER A 623 9.17 34.13 11.89
N ARG A 624 9.72 33.18 11.13
CA ARG A 624 9.74 31.76 11.45
C ARG A 624 11.16 31.19 11.29
N LYS A 625 11.37 29.96 11.78
CA LYS A 625 12.66 29.28 11.85
C LYS A 625 12.72 28.14 10.84
N LEU A 626 13.77 28.12 10.01
CA LEU A 626 14.07 27.00 9.12
C LEU A 626 15.45 26.41 9.40
N VAL A 627 15.61 25.11 9.13
CA VAL A 627 16.81 24.34 9.42
C VAL A 627 17.32 23.71 8.13
N LEU A 628 18.41 24.23 7.60
CA LEU A 628 19.09 23.67 6.44
C LEU A 628 19.95 22.48 6.89
N LEU A 629 19.77 21.33 6.27
CA LEU A 629 20.68 20.20 6.31
C LEU A 629 21.45 20.12 4.98
N LYS A 630 22.58 19.42 5.00
CA LYS A 630 23.32 18.95 3.81
C LYS A 630 23.45 17.44 3.93
#